data_AF-A0A0G4B4C1-F1
#
_entry.id   AF-A0A0G4B4C1-F1
#
_cell.length_a   1.000
_cell.length_b   1.000
_cell.length_c   1.000
_cell.angle_alpha   90.00
_cell.angle_beta   90.00
_cell.angle_gamma   90.00
#
_symmetry.space_group_name_H-M   'P 1'
#
loop_
_entity.id
_entity.type
_entity.pdbx_description
1 polymer ?
#
loop_
_entity_poly.entity_id
_entity_poly.type
_entity_poly.pdbx_seq_one_letter_code
_entity_poly.pdbx_strand_id
1 'polypeptide(L)'
;MGEILNESVGQITTKTLSDVEPTAFCSSTIILNPEHLREVVEEPLIPACEILYQKNIETADSSANNKDIRSGGDARICINWDSLSEENRKIVEGLGLEPVPFNNFQVVILQEPIEEKTTVQELSNKFTEKANMFLLQEPKWIPSFTMDDLRKEYGYSESDESTPEDFEQDYYDQESKRFYLSEDHYRKVKEWEDSQVK
;
A
#
# COMPACT_ATOMS: atom_id res chain seq x y z
N MET A 1 59.11 19.28 -4.29
CA MET A 1 58.33 18.57 -3.24
C MET A 1 56.94 19.19 -3.25
N GLY A 2 55.97 18.45 -3.75
CA GLY A 2 54.57 18.84 -3.78
C GLY A 2 53.78 17.56 -3.95
N GLU A 3 53.44 16.93 -2.82
CA GLU A 3 52.68 15.69 -2.78
C GLU A 3 51.25 15.95 -3.25
N ILE A 4 50.82 15.12 -4.21
CA ILE A 4 49.45 15.07 -4.71
C ILE A 4 48.66 14.27 -3.68
N LEU A 5 47.72 14.93 -2.98
CA LEU A 5 46.72 14.26 -2.16
C LEU A 5 45.69 13.61 -3.09
N ASN A 6 45.77 12.28 -3.17
CA ASN A 6 44.83 11.42 -3.85
C ASN A 6 43.65 11.19 -2.90
N GLU A 7 42.58 11.98 -3.05
CA GLU A 7 41.35 11.77 -2.28
C GLU A 7 40.68 10.47 -2.75
N SER A 8 40.72 9.47 -1.88
CA SER A 8 39.96 8.24 -2.02
C SER A 8 38.46 8.58 -1.98
N VAL A 9 37.83 8.64 -3.15
CA VAL A 9 36.37 8.61 -3.28
C VAL A 9 35.90 7.30 -2.64
N GLY A 10 35.35 7.39 -1.43
CA GLY A 10 34.74 6.25 -0.77
C GLY A 10 33.66 5.68 -1.68
N GLN A 11 33.77 4.39 -1.99
CA GLN A 11 32.70 3.66 -2.70
C GLN A 11 31.43 3.79 -1.85
N ILE A 12 30.47 4.58 -2.31
CA ILE A 12 29.11 4.52 -1.80
C ILE A 12 28.59 3.16 -2.26
N THR A 13 28.60 2.17 -1.37
CA THR A 13 28.03 0.86 -1.65
C THR A 13 26.51 1.04 -1.76
N THR A 14 26.01 1.07 -2.99
CA THR A 14 24.58 1.06 -3.28
C THR A 14 24.02 -0.29 -2.87
N LYS A 15 23.08 -0.31 -1.92
CA LYS A 15 22.38 -1.53 -1.49
C LYS A 15 21.69 -2.19 -2.69
N THR A 16 21.92 -3.47 -2.89
CA THR A 16 21.27 -4.27 -3.94
C THR A 16 20.09 -5.06 -3.39
N LEU A 17 19.20 -5.50 -4.27
CA LEU A 17 18.05 -6.33 -3.88
C LEU A 17 18.46 -7.67 -3.27
N SER A 18 19.67 -8.16 -3.57
CA SER A 18 20.23 -9.37 -2.93
C SER A 18 20.34 -9.25 -1.42
N ASP A 19 20.44 -8.02 -0.89
CA ASP A 19 20.58 -7.72 0.53
C ASP A 19 19.23 -7.39 1.20
N VAL A 20 18.12 -7.49 0.45
CA VAL A 20 16.77 -7.24 0.96
C VAL A 20 16.18 -8.59 1.37
N GLU A 21 15.96 -8.75 2.68
CA GLU A 21 15.25 -9.91 3.21
C GLU A 21 13.73 -9.78 2.95
N PRO A 22 13.05 -10.90 2.68
CA PRO A 22 11.60 -10.90 2.51
C PRO A 22 10.89 -10.43 3.79
N THR A 23 9.88 -9.58 3.63
CA THR A 23 8.95 -9.26 4.71
C THR A 23 7.82 -10.28 4.76
N ALA A 24 7.07 -10.29 5.86
CA ALA A 24 5.95 -11.23 6.06
C ALA A 24 4.65 -10.73 5.41
N PHE A 25 4.70 -9.88 4.37
CA PHE A 25 3.49 -9.34 3.79
C PHE A 25 2.59 -10.45 3.26
N CYS A 26 1.33 -10.42 3.67
CA CYS A 26 0.30 -11.30 3.15
C CYS A 26 -0.82 -10.44 2.59
N SER A 27 -1.41 -10.89 1.48
CA SER A 27 -2.53 -10.21 0.81
C SER A 27 -3.80 -9.99 1.65
N SER A 28 -3.85 -10.52 2.87
CA SER A 28 -4.92 -10.28 3.84
C SER A 28 -4.59 -9.20 4.87
N THR A 29 -3.43 -8.55 4.79
CA THR A 29 -2.97 -7.57 5.78
C THR A 29 -3.60 -6.22 5.48
N ILE A 30 -4.43 -5.73 6.39
CA ILE A 30 -5.02 -4.39 6.27
C ILE A 30 -4.00 -3.35 6.75
N ILE A 31 -3.63 -2.42 5.86
CA ILE A 31 -2.72 -1.32 6.19
C ILE A 31 -3.47 -0.25 6.98
N LEU A 32 -3.15 -0.13 8.27
CA LEU A 32 -3.83 0.75 9.21
C LEU A 32 -3.33 2.20 9.15
N ASN A 33 -2.05 2.39 8.82
CA ASN A 33 -1.38 3.70 8.73
C ASN A 33 -0.06 3.56 7.94
N PRO A 34 0.60 4.68 7.58
CA PRO A 34 1.88 4.66 6.86
C PRO A 34 3.01 3.94 7.60
N GLU A 35 3.03 3.96 8.93
CA GLU A 35 4.05 3.26 9.72
C GLU A 35 3.92 1.74 9.57
N HIS A 36 2.71 1.20 9.67
CA HIS A 36 2.42 -0.22 9.46
C HIS A 36 2.79 -0.66 8.02
N LEU A 37 2.59 0.20 7.02
CA LEU A 37 3.03 -0.08 5.64
C LEU A 37 4.54 -0.38 5.57
N ARG A 38 5.36 0.38 6.29
CA ARG A 38 6.83 0.18 6.31
C ARG A 38 7.27 -1.08 7.04
N GLU A 39 6.44 -1.62 7.91
CA GLU A 39 6.72 -2.89 8.61
C GLU A 39 6.48 -4.10 7.72
N VAL A 40 5.60 -3.96 6.72
CA VAL A 40 5.12 -5.09 5.93
C VAL A 40 5.61 -5.05 4.49
N VAL A 41 5.94 -3.89 3.91
CA VAL A 41 6.43 -3.77 2.54
C VAL A 41 7.96 -3.78 2.51
N GLU A 42 8.57 -4.49 1.55
CA GLU A 42 10.03 -4.41 1.38
C GLU A 42 10.52 -3.02 0.97
N GLU A 43 11.67 -2.63 1.51
CA GLU A 43 12.29 -1.31 1.36
C GLU A 43 12.24 -0.72 -0.06
N PRO A 44 12.53 -1.45 -1.16
CA PRO A 44 12.50 -0.88 -2.50
C PRO A 44 11.13 -0.37 -2.92
N LEU A 45 10.05 -0.98 -2.42
CA LEU A 45 8.68 -0.70 -2.83
C LEU A 45 7.96 0.28 -1.90
N ILE A 46 8.51 0.55 -0.71
CA ILE A 46 7.90 1.45 0.30
C ILE A 46 7.47 2.78 -0.33
N PRO A 47 8.33 3.54 -1.06
CA PRO A 47 7.93 4.85 -1.58
C PRO A 47 6.74 4.79 -2.55
N ALA A 48 6.69 3.76 -3.40
CA ALA A 48 5.59 3.58 -4.33
C ALA A 48 4.29 3.19 -3.61
N CYS A 49 4.38 2.27 -2.64
CA CYS A 49 3.23 1.88 -1.82
C CYS A 49 2.70 3.05 -0.96
N GLU A 50 3.57 3.92 -0.43
CA GLU A 50 3.15 5.14 0.27
C GLU A 50 2.41 6.11 -0.66
N ILE A 51 2.87 6.28 -1.90
CA ILE A 51 2.19 7.13 -2.90
C ILE A 51 0.80 6.56 -3.25
N LEU A 52 0.70 5.24 -3.47
CA LEU A 52 -0.58 4.57 -3.73
C LEU A 52 -1.51 4.72 -2.53
N TYR A 53 -1.01 4.51 -1.31
CA TYR A 53 -1.74 4.71 -0.08
C TYR A 53 -2.29 6.13 0.02
N GLN A 54 -1.45 7.15 -0.18
CA GLN A 54 -1.86 8.57 -0.19
C GLN A 54 -2.94 8.87 -1.24
N LYS A 55 -2.88 8.21 -2.40
CA LYS A 55 -3.88 8.32 -3.47
C LYS A 55 -5.16 7.49 -3.23
N ASN A 56 -5.29 6.89 -2.05
CA ASN A 56 -6.39 6.02 -1.65
C ASN A 56 -6.52 4.75 -2.52
N ILE A 57 -5.39 4.26 -3.03
CA ILE A 57 -5.32 3.03 -3.84
C ILE A 57 -4.83 1.89 -2.97
N GLU A 58 -5.55 0.77 -3.03
CA GLU A 58 -5.24 -0.42 -2.24
C GLU A 58 -4.13 -1.24 -2.88
N THR A 59 -3.02 -1.39 -2.16
CA THR A 59 -2.00 -2.40 -2.44
C THR A 59 -2.44 -3.74 -1.85
N ALA A 60 -2.76 -4.71 -2.72
CA ALA A 60 -3.20 -6.04 -2.34
C ALA A 60 -2.04 -7.01 -2.08
N ASP A 61 -0.90 -6.85 -2.74
CA ASP A 61 0.32 -7.64 -2.52
C ASP A 61 1.53 -6.85 -3.03
N SER A 62 2.73 -7.13 -2.51
CA SER A 62 3.98 -6.57 -3.02
C SER A 62 5.15 -7.49 -2.71
N SER A 63 6.14 -7.57 -3.60
CA SER A 63 7.36 -8.35 -3.35
C SER A 63 8.53 -7.76 -4.13
N ALA A 64 9.63 -7.47 -3.44
CA ALA A 64 10.91 -7.11 -4.04
C ALA A 64 12.08 -7.45 -3.10
N ASN A 65 12.47 -8.72 -3.09
CA ASN A 65 13.51 -9.22 -2.18
C ASN A 65 14.44 -10.25 -2.84
N ASN A 66 15.40 -10.74 -2.06
CA ASN A 66 16.42 -11.70 -2.51
C ASN A 66 15.85 -13.06 -3.00
N LYS A 67 14.60 -13.43 -2.64
CA LYS A 67 13.96 -14.65 -3.14
C LYS A 67 13.45 -14.45 -4.57
N ASP A 68 12.96 -13.26 -4.89
CA ASP A 68 12.47 -12.92 -6.23
C ASP A 68 13.61 -12.96 -7.26
N ILE A 69 14.82 -12.54 -6.87
CA ILE A 69 16.01 -12.68 -7.71
C ILE A 69 16.34 -14.17 -7.94
N ARG A 70 16.35 -14.96 -6.87
CA ARG A 70 16.73 -16.39 -6.94
C ARG A 70 15.76 -17.24 -7.75
N SER A 71 14.49 -16.85 -7.81
CA SER A 71 13.50 -17.49 -8.67
C SER A 71 13.58 -17.04 -10.13
N GLY A 72 14.45 -16.06 -10.45
CA GLY A 72 14.49 -15.42 -11.77
C GLY A 72 13.21 -14.64 -12.06
N GLY A 73 12.54 -14.16 -11.01
CA GLY A 73 11.26 -13.49 -11.09
C GLY A 73 11.37 -11.98 -11.24
N ASP A 74 10.20 -11.34 -11.15
CA ASP A 74 10.03 -9.89 -11.21
C ASP A 74 9.73 -9.34 -9.81
N ALA A 75 10.14 -8.10 -9.55
CA ALA A 75 9.55 -7.34 -8.47
C ALA A 75 8.14 -6.90 -8.87
N ARG A 76 7.22 -6.83 -7.90
CA ARG A 76 5.82 -6.50 -8.19
C ARG A 76 5.11 -5.72 -7.10
N ILE A 77 4.10 -4.94 -7.51
CA ILE A 77 3.02 -4.42 -6.69
C ILE A 77 1.71 -4.84 -7.34
N CYS A 78 0.87 -5.57 -6.61
CA CYS A 78 -0.48 -5.94 -7.01
C CYS A 78 -1.45 -4.90 -6.44
N ILE A 79 -2.18 -4.21 -7.32
CA ILE A 79 -3.20 -3.22 -6.94
C ILE A 79 -4.58 -3.87 -7.07
N ASN A 80 -5.45 -3.73 -6.06
CA ASN A 80 -6.82 -4.26 -6.13
C ASN A 80 -7.62 -3.53 -7.21
N TRP A 81 -7.88 -4.21 -8.33
CA TRP A 81 -8.60 -3.66 -9.49
C TRP A 81 -10.03 -3.27 -9.14
N ASP A 82 -10.68 -4.05 -8.28
CA ASP A 82 -12.06 -3.85 -7.89
C ASP A 82 -12.22 -2.57 -7.05
N SER A 83 -11.14 -2.13 -6.39
CA SER A 83 -11.09 -0.87 -5.63
C SER A 83 -10.85 0.38 -6.49
N LEU A 84 -10.35 0.26 -7.73
CA LEU A 84 -9.96 1.42 -8.54
C LEU A 84 -11.15 2.24 -9.04
N SER A 85 -10.97 3.55 -9.17
CA SER A 85 -11.89 4.44 -9.90
C SER A 85 -11.83 4.19 -11.41
N GLU A 86 -12.82 4.67 -12.17
CA GLU A 86 -12.82 4.54 -13.63
C GLU A 86 -11.61 5.25 -14.27
N GLU A 87 -11.21 6.40 -13.74
CA GLU A 87 -10.05 7.18 -14.20
C GLU A 87 -8.74 6.43 -13.97
N ASN A 88 -8.57 5.82 -12.80
CA ASN A 88 -7.40 5.02 -12.51
C ASN A 88 -7.37 3.72 -13.32
N ARG A 89 -8.52 3.12 -13.63
CA ARG A 89 -8.60 1.99 -14.58
C ARG A 89 -8.13 2.38 -15.98
N LYS A 90 -8.51 3.57 -16.48
CA LYS A 90 -8.00 4.09 -17.77
C LYS A 90 -6.49 4.30 -17.78
N ILE A 91 -5.88 4.69 -16.65
CA ILE A 91 -4.42 4.79 -16.53
C ILE A 91 -3.77 3.41 -16.67
N VAL A 92 -4.33 2.40 -16.00
CA VAL A 92 -3.86 1.01 -16.11
C VAL A 92 -3.98 0.49 -17.54
N GLU A 93 -5.12 0.72 -18.20
CA GLU A 93 -5.33 0.36 -19.61
C GLU A 93 -4.32 1.08 -20.51
N GLY A 94 -4.04 2.36 -20.24
CA GLY A 94 -3.02 3.15 -20.95
C GLY A 94 -1.59 2.63 -20.76
N LEU A 95 -1.33 1.90 -19.68
CA LEU A 95 -0.08 1.18 -19.43
C LEU A 95 -0.03 -0.19 -20.13
N GLY A 96 -1.11 -0.61 -20.80
CA GLY A 96 -1.23 -1.92 -21.44
C GLY A 96 -1.32 -3.07 -20.44
N LEU A 97 -1.80 -2.79 -19.23
CA LEU A 97 -1.98 -3.79 -18.17
C LEU A 97 -3.43 -4.25 -18.15
N GLU A 98 -3.63 -5.53 -17.88
CA GLU A 98 -4.95 -6.17 -17.79
C GLU A 98 -5.15 -6.73 -16.37
N PRO A 99 -6.38 -6.68 -15.83
CA PRO A 99 -6.68 -7.30 -14.56
C PRO A 99 -6.56 -8.83 -14.66
N VAL A 100 -5.98 -9.43 -13.63
CA VAL A 100 -5.82 -10.89 -13.50
C VAL A 100 -6.49 -11.38 -12.21
N PRO A 101 -7.03 -12.62 -12.19
CA PRO A 101 -7.59 -13.20 -10.97
C PRO A 101 -6.53 -13.32 -9.88
N PHE A 102 -6.89 -12.93 -8.65
CA PHE A 102 -6.05 -13.04 -7.47
C PHE A 102 -6.92 -13.37 -6.25
N ASN A 103 -6.85 -14.61 -5.78
CA ASN A 103 -7.77 -15.16 -4.79
C ASN A 103 -9.25 -14.97 -5.20
N ASN A 104 -10.01 -14.14 -4.48
CA ASN A 104 -11.44 -13.90 -4.69
C ASN A 104 -11.74 -12.56 -5.38
N PHE A 105 -10.73 -11.83 -5.83
CA PHE A 105 -10.85 -10.52 -6.47
C PHE A 105 -9.90 -10.40 -7.67
N GLN A 106 -9.92 -9.28 -8.38
CA GLN A 106 -9.00 -9.01 -9.48
C GLN A 106 -7.90 -8.02 -9.05
N VAL A 107 -6.69 -8.23 -9.56
CA VAL A 107 -5.58 -7.29 -9.37
C VAL A 107 -4.99 -6.89 -10.70
N VAL A 108 -4.32 -5.74 -10.71
CA VAL A 108 -3.40 -5.37 -11.78
C VAL A 108 -1.99 -5.37 -11.20
N ILE A 109 -1.04 -5.89 -11.97
CA ILE A 109 0.32 -6.13 -11.50
C ILE A 109 1.24 -5.10 -12.14
N LEU A 110 1.72 -4.15 -11.33
CA LEU A 110 2.89 -3.35 -11.70
C LEU A 110 4.11 -4.24 -11.51
N GLN A 111 4.82 -4.56 -12.59
CA GLN A 111 5.98 -5.46 -12.53
C GLN A 111 7.22 -4.82 -13.15
N GLU A 112 8.38 -5.16 -12.61
CA GLU A 112 9.69 -4.79 -13.15
C GLU A 112 10.64 -5.99 -13.08
N PRO A 113 11.35 -6.31 -14.18
CA PRO A 113 12.37 -7.35 -14.14
C PRO A 113 13.49 -6.93 -13.20
N ILE A 114 13.99 -7.89 -12.43
CA ILE A 114 15.07 -7.70 -11.48
C ILE A 114 16.19 -8.73 -11.71
N GLU A 115 17.41 -8.32 -11.37
CA GLU A 115 18.62 -9.13 -11.46
C GLU A 115 19.51 -8.84 -10.25
N GLU A 116 20.53 -9.67 -9.98
CA GLU A 116 21.38 -9.56 -8.78
C GLU A 116 21.99 -8.17 -8.57
N LYS A 117 22.35 -7.48 -9.66
CA LYS A 117 22.93 -6.14 -9.63
C LYS A 117 21.91 -5.00 -9.53
N THR A 118 20.61 -5.31 -9.55
CA THR A 118 19.56 -4.29 -9.42
C THR A 118 19.64 -3.66 -8.04
N THR A 119 19.77 -2.34 -8.01
CA THR A 119 19.85 -1.59 -6.74
C THR A 119 18.47 -1.29 -6.19
N VAL A 120 18.38 -1.13 -4.86
CA VAL A 120 17.16 -0.67 -4.17
C VAL A 120 16.67 0.66 -4.77
N GLN A 121 17.58 1.59 -5.04
CA GLN A 121 17.25 2.92 -5.57
C GLN A 121 16.69 2.85 -7.00
N GLU A 122 17.30 2.07 -7.89
CA GLU A 122 16.82 1.91 -9.26
C GLU A 122 15.40 1.36 -9.30
N LEU A 123 15.15 0.30 -8.51
CA LEU A 123 13.83 -0.30 -8.45
C LEU A 123 12.80 0.65 -7.84
N SER A 124 13.17 1.32 -6.75
CA SER A 124 12.32 2.30 -6.07
C SER A 124 11.89 3.44 -6.98
N ASN A 125 12.82 3.98 -7.78
CA ASN A 125 12.51 5.04 -8.75
C ASN A 125 11.48 4.56 -9.78
N LYS A 126 11.66 3.38 -10.38
CA LYS A 126 10.76 2.82 -11.39
C LYS A 126 9.33 2.65 -10.85
N PHE A 127 9.17 2.07 -9.67
CA PHE A 127 7.86 1.88 -9.07
C PHE A 127 7.23 3.20 -8.62
N THR A 128 8.03 4.13 -8.11
CA THR A 128 7.59 5.49 -7.74
C THR A 128 7.06 6.25 -8.95
N GLU A 129 7.74 6.16 -10.10
CA GLU A 129 7.27 6.76 -11.36
C GLU A 129 5.90 6.21 -11.77
N LYS A 130 5.72 4.88 -11.73
CA LYS A 130 4.41 4.25 -12.02
C LYS A 130 3.32 4.66 -11.03
N ALA A 131 3.61 4.65 -9.73
CA ALA A 131 2.65 5.04 -8.69
C ALA A 131 2.20 6.51 -8.83
N ASN A 132 3.09 7.40 -9.26
CA ASN A 132 2.77 8.81 -9.46
C ASN A 132 1.78 9.07 -10.60
N MET A 133 1.66 8.13 -11.56
CA MET A 133 0.71 8.26 -12.68
C MET A 133 -0.74 8.17 -12.22
N PHE A 134 -1.01 7.50 -11.11
CA PHE A 134 -2.36 7.34 -10.59
C PHE A 134 -2.92 8.66 -10.04
N LEU A 135 -4.24 8.78 -9.99
CA LEU A 135 -4.95 9.91 -9.41
C LEU A 135 -5.44 9.57 -8.00
N LEU A 136 -5.61 10.61 -7.18
CA LEU A 136 -6.35 10.48 -5.92
C LEU A 136 -7.78 10.03 -6.23
N GLN A 137 -8.28 9.06 -5.48
CA GLN A 137 -9.63 8.54 -5.63
C GLN A 137 -10.37 8.40 -4.28
N GLU A 138 -11.63 7.98 -4.34
CA GLU A 138 -12.38 7.54 -3.17
C GLU A 138 -11.71 6.29 -2.54
N PRO A 139 -11.52 6.24 -1.21
CA PRO A 139 -10.90 5.11 -0.51
C PRO A 139 -11.87 3.94 -0.33
N LYS A 140 -12.29 3.32 -1.43
CA LYS A 140 -13.28 2.21 -1.44
C LYS A 140 -12.86 0.98 -0.64
N TRP A 141 -11.56 0.81 -0.38
CA TRP A 141 -10.99 -0.32 0.35
C TRP A 141 -11.03 -0.15 1.87
N ILE A 142 -11.27 1.08 2.36
CA ILE A 142 -11.34 1.33 3.80
C ILE A 142 -12.67 0.81 4.34
N PRO A 143 -12.68 -0.24 5.19
CA PRO A 143 -13.91 -0.72 5.77
C PRO A 143 -14.46 0.31 6.76
N SER A 144 -15.78 0.37 6.84
CA SER A 144 -16.47 1.21 7.82
C SER A 144 -17.73 0.51 8.29
N PHE A 145 -17.95 0.58 9.60
CA PHE A 145 -18.97 -0.22 10.28
C PHE A 145 -19.97 0.68 10.97
N THR A 146 -21.23 0.26 10.99
CA THR A 146 -22.21 0.82 11.92
C THR A 146 -22.10 0.11 13.28
N MET A 147 -22.77 0.67 14.29
CA MET A 147 -22.90 0.00 15.59
C MET A 147 -23.49 -1.41 15.45
N ASP A 148 -24.49 -1.57 14.59
CA ASP A 148 -25.16 -2.87 14.39
C ASP A 148 -24.25 -3.89 13.70
N ASP A 149 -23.38 -3.46 12.79
CA ASP A 149 -22.38 -4.31 12.16
C ASP A 149 -21.40 -4.87 13.19
N LEU A 150 -20.85 -4.01 14.05
CA LEU A 150 -19.93 -4.43 15.12
C LEU A 150 -20.63 -5.29 16.17
N ARG A 151 -21.84 -4.93 16.61
CA ARG A 151 -22.63 -5.78 17.53
C ARG A 151 -22.78 -7.19 17.00
N LYS A 152 -23.10 -7.33 15.72
CA LYS A 152 -23.22 -8.64 15.07
C LYS A 152 -21.89 -9.38 14.99
N GLU A 153 -20.80 -8.70 14.66
CA GLU A 153 -19.46 -9.29 14.56
C GLU A 153 -18.95 -9.79 15.92
N TYR A 154 -19.17 -9.03 16.99
CA TYR A 154 -18.79 -9.38 18.36
C TYR A 154 -19.80 -10.29 19.08
N GLY A 155 -20.92 -10.65 18.42
CA GLY A 155 -21.91 -11.59 18.95
C GLY A 155 -22.86 -11.01 20.01
N TYR A 156 -23.04 -9.69 20.05
CA TYR A 156 -24.06 -9.05 20.88
C TYR A 156 -25.46 -9.37 20.37
N SER A 157 -26.39 -9.60 21.30
CA SER A 157 -27.82 -9.74 21.03
C SER A 157 -28.49 -8.37 20.86
N GLU A 158 -29.67 -8.33 20.24
CA GLU A 158 -30.44 -7.09 20.05
C GLU A 158 -30.80 -6.40 21.38
N SER A 159 -30.91 -7.17 22.46
CA SER A 159 -31.21 -6.67 23.81
C SER A 159 -30.02 -6.14 24.58
N ASP A 160 -28.79 -6.38 24.12
CA ASP A 160 -27.60 -5.92 24.83
C ASP A 160 -27.39 -4.42 24.60
N GLU A 161 -27.34 -3.65 25.68
CA GLU A 161 -26.90 -2.26 25.62
C GLU A 161 -25.41 -2.23 25.28
N SER A 162 -25.04 -1.43 24.27
CA SER A 162 -23.65 -1.20 23.87
C SER A 162 -23.47 0.26 23.49
N THR A 163 -22.26 0.72 23.70
CA THR A 163 -21.78 2.08 23.50
C THR A 163 -20.54 2.03 22.60
N PRO A 164 -20.17 3.14 21.92
CA PRO A 164 -18.96 3.15 21.09
C PRO A 164 -17.69 2.77 21.86
N GLU A 165 -17.65 3.07 23.15
CA GLU A 165 -16.55 2.73 24.04
C GLU A 165 -16.35 1.22 24.22
N ASP A 166 -17.37 0.39 23.93
CA ASP A 166 -17.25 -1.07 23.99
C ASP A 166 -16.43 -1.65 22.82
N PHE A 167 -16.06 -0.83 21.82
CA PHE A 167 -15.32 -1.21 20.62
C PHE A 167 -13.96 -0.49 20.55
N GLU A 168 -13.17 -0.57 21.63
CA GLU A 168 -11.92 0.20 21.84
C GLU A 168 -10.85 0.05 20.73
N GLN A 169 -10.95 -0.97 19.86
CA GLN A 169 -10.00 -1.20 18.77
C GLN A 169 -10.29 -0.35 17.53
N ASP A 170 -11.47 0.26 17.46
CA ASP A 170 -11.94 1.02 16.32
C ASP A 170 -12.02 2.53 16.62
N TYR A 171 -11.77 3.35 15.61
CA TYR A 171 -11.99 4.79 15.67
C TYR A 171 -13.45 5.11 15.36
N TYR A 172 -14.16 5.74 16.30
CA TYR A 172 -15.56 6.13 16.14
C TYR A 172 -15.70 7.60 15.72
N ASP A 173 -16.33 7.84 14.56
CA ASP A 173 -16.75 9.18 14.14
C ASP A 173 -18.15 9.50 14.67
N GLN A 174 -18.23 10.48 15.57
CA GLN A 174 -19.49 10.91 16.18
C GLN A 174 -20.46 11.56 15.16
N GLU A 175 -19.93 12.18 14.09
CA GLU A 175 -20.76 12.87 13.10
C GLU A 175 -21.48 11.88 12.18
N SER A 176 -20.72 10.99 11.52
CA SER A 176 -21.29 9.97 10.62
C SER A 176 -21.85 8.75 11.35
N LYS A 177 -21.54 8.60 12.65
CA LYS A 177 -21.87 7.42 13.48
C LYS A 177 -21.29 6.12 12.90
N ARG A 178 -20.06 6.18 12.38
CA ARG A 178 -19.35 5.04 11.79
C ARG A 178 -18.05 4.76 12.53
N PHE A 179 -17.68 3.49 12.53
CA PHE A 179 -16.40 3.00 13.03
C PHE A 179 -15.45 2.73 11.88
N TYR A 180 -14.17 2.97 12.11
CA TYR A 180 -13.06 2.72 11.19
C TYR A 180 -11.97 1.95 11.93
N LEU A 181 -11.18 1.13 11.23
CA LEU A 181 -10.12 0.34 11.86
C LEU A 181 -8.96 1.19 12.40
N SER A 182 -8.87 2.47 11.99
CA SER A 182 -7.89 3.42 12.52
C SER A 182 -8.36 4.87 12.36
N GLU A 183 -7.76 5.79 13.13
CA GLU A 183 -7.95 7.23 12.94
C GLU A 183 -7.48 7.69 11.54
N ASP A 184 -6.42 7.08 11.00
CA ASP A 184 -5.92 7.40 9.67
C ASP A 184 -6.95 7.03 8.59
N HIS A 185 -7.60 5.88 8.73
CA HIS A 185 -8.68 5.46 7.83
C HIS A 185 -9.82 6.46 7.80
N TYR A 186 -10.28 6.90 8.97
CA TYR A 186 -11.28 7.97 9.09
C TYR A 186 -10.81 9.25 8.39
N ARG A 187 -9.59 9.70 8.67
CA ARG A 187 -9.02 10.93 8.09
C ARG A 187 -9.01 10.87 6.57
N LYS A 188 -8.58 9.75 5.97
CA LYS A 188 -8.53 9.59 4.50
C LYS A 188 -9.91 9.70 3.85
N VAL A 189 -10.94 9.15 4.51
CA VAL A 189 -12.33 9.27 4.05
C VAL A 189 -12.78 10.73 4.13
N LYS A 190 -12.58 11.41 5.26
CA LYS A 190 -12.98 12.82 5.41
C LYS A 190 -12.23 13.76 4.47
N GLU A 191 -10.91 13.58 4.31
CA GLU A 191 -10.10 14.38 3.37
C GLU A 191 -10.59 14.23 1.94
N TRP A 192 -10.99 13.01 1.54
CA TRP A 192 -11.58 12.79 0.23
C TRP A 192 -12.95 13.47 0.12
N GLU A 193 -13.86 13.28 1.07
CA GLU A 193 -15.17 13.94 1.08
C GLU A 193 -15.05 15.47 0.97
N ASP A 194 -14.17 16.09 1.77
CA ASP A 194 -13.90 17.53 1.77
C ASP A 194 -13.31 18.02 0.43
N SER A 195 -12.58 17.15 -0.28
CA SER A 195 -12.05 17.46 -1.60
C SER A 195 -13.13 17.53 -2.69
N GLN A 196 -14.30 16.90 -2.47
CA GLN A 196 -15.40 16.89 -3.43
C GLN A 196 -16.32 18.11 -3.34
N VAL A 197 -16.25 18.86 -2.23
CA VAL A 197 -17.11 20.03 -1.96
C VAL A 197 -16.48 21.36 -2.43
N LYS A 198 -15.22 21.32 -2.91
CA LYS A 198 -14.46 22.48 -3.40
C LYS A 198 -14.60 22.69 -4.89
#